data_AF-A0A1H5D393-F1
#
_entry.id   AF-A0A1H5D393-F1
#
_cell.length_a   1.000
_cell.length_b   1.000
_cell.length_c   1.000
_cell.angle_alpha   90.00
_cell.angle_beta   90.00
_cell.angle_gamma   90.00
#
_symmetry.space_group_name_H-M   'P 1'
#
loop_
_entity.id
_entity.type
_entity.pdbx_description
1 polymer ?
#
loop_
_entity_poly.entity_id
_entity_poly.type
_entity_poly.pdbx_seq_one_letter_code
_entity_poly.pdbx_strand_id
1 'polypeptide(L)'
;MREAARENERGSALVDFLLVSVLVTALMLAVVQLALTLHVRTVLIDAAAEGARFGALHGSSITAGQERTAALIDATLPSAYAQQVTAELGSADGVELVQVHVSAPVPVIGLLGPSGVISVTGRAVAE
;
A
#
# COMPACT_ATOMS: atom_id res chain seq x y z
N MET A 1 34.10 4.17 47.38
CA MET A 1 33.09 5.16 46.91
C MET A 1 33.28 5.58 45.45
N ARG A 2 34.50 5.77 44.93
CA ARG A 2 34.74 6.14 43.51
C ARG A 2 34.43 5.04 42.47
N GLU A 3 34.53 3.76 42.82
CA GLU A 3 34.17 2.64 41.92
C GLU A 3 32.66 2.56 41.65
N ALA A 4 31.82 2.67 42.69
CA ALA A 4 30.37 2.64 42.54
C ALA A 4 29.84 3.79 41.66
N ALA A 5 30.46 4.98 41.72
CA ALA A 5 30.10 6.10 40.84
C ALA A 5 30.44 5.81 39.36
N ARG A 6 31.58 5.17 39.08
CA ARG A 6 31.99 4.79 37.71
C ARG A 6 31.13 3.68 37.12
N GLU A 7 30.67 2.73 37.94
CA GLU A 7 29.73 1.70 37.49
C GLU A 7 28.37 2.30 37.15
N ASN A 8 27.89 3.27 37.94
CA ASN A 8 26.62 3.95 37.68
C ASN A 8 26.67 4.82 36.41
N GLU A 9 27.78 5.55 36.18
CA GLU A 9 28.01 6.30 34.93
C GLU A 9 28.07 5.37 33.69
N ARG A 10 28.71 4.20 33.82
CA ARG A 10 28.72 3.18 32.75
C ARG A 10 27.33 2.60 32.47
N GLY A 11 26.55 2.35 33.52
CA GLY A 11 25.16 1.90 33.40
C GLY A 11 24.29 2.93 32.70
N SER A 12 24.43 4.22 33.06
CA SER A 12 23.71 5.32 32.43
C SER A 12 24.03 5.43 30.93
N ALA A 13 25.32 5.39 30.56
CA ALA A 13 25.73 5.50 29.16
C ALA A 13 25.19 4.35 28.28
N LEU A 14 25.13 3.13 28.83
CA LEU A 14 24.52 1.97 28.16
C LEU A 14 23.02 2.16 27.98
N VAL A 15 22.31 2.62 29.02
CA VAL A 15 20.87 2.87 28.96
C VAL A 15 20.54 3.96 27.94
N ASP A 16 21.28 5.08 27.95
CA ASP A 16 21.09 6.18 27.00
C ASP A 16 21.28 5.70 25.56
N PHE A 17 22.34 4.92 25.31
CA PHE A 17 22.58 4.34 23.99
C PHE A 17 21.46 3.39 23.55
N LEU A 18 20.96 2.54 24.46
CA LEU A 18 19.85 1.63 24.17
C LEU A 18 18.56 2.39 23.85
N LEU A 19 18.22 3.42 24.64
CA LEU A 19 17.03 4.24 24.40
C LEU A 19 17.09 4.93 23.04
N VAL A 20 18.22 5.53 22.69
CA VAL A 20 18.42 6.16 21.38
C VAL A 20 18.37 5.12 20.26
N SER A 21 19.04 3.98 20.42
CA SER A 21 19.06 2.92 19.40
C SER A 21 17.67 2.33 19.15
N VAL A 22 16.90 2.09 20.20
CA VAL A 22 15.52 1.60 20.10
C VAL A 22 14.63 2.65 19.44
N LEU A 23 14.74 3.92 19.83
CA LEU A 23 13.98 5.02 19.23
C LEU A 23 14.28 5.16 17.73
N VAL A 24 15.56 5.19 17.36
CA VAL A 24 16.00 5.32 15.97
C VAL A 24 15.55 4.10 15.15
N THR A 25 15.65 2.90 15.71
CA THR A 25 15.18 1.67 15.05
C THR A 25 13.67 1.70 14.82
N ALA A 26 12.90 2.11 15.84
CA ALA A 26 11.45 2.25 15.72
C ALA A 26 11.07 3.29 14.66
N LEU A 27 11.76 4.43 14.62
CA LEU A 27 11.56 5.46 13.61
C LEU A 27 11.89 4.96 12.20
N MET A 28 13.00 4.25 12.05
CA MET A 28 13.39 3.65 10.76
C MET A 28 12.33 2.67 10.27
N LEU A 29 11.86 1.77 11.13
CA LEU A 29 10.78 0.84 10.80
C LEU A 29 9.49 1.58 10.41
N ALA A 30 9.14 2.67 11.11
CA ALA A 30 7.98 3.49 10.77
C ALA A 30 8.10 4.12 9.36
N VAL A 31 9.29 4.61 9.00
CA VAL A 31 9.54 5.16 7.66
C VAL A 31 9.47 4.09 6.58
N VAL A 32 10.07 2.91 6.81
CA VAL A 32 9.99 1.79 5.86
C VAL A 32 8.55 1.32 5.68
N GLN A 33 7.80 1.20 6.79
CA GLN A 33 6.38 0.84 6.79
C GLN A 33 5.54 1.85 5.99
N LEU A 34 5.78 3.15 6.18
CA LEU A 34 5.12 4.21 5.43
C LEU A 34 5.47 4.13 3.93
N ALA A 35 6.76 3.98 3.60
CA ALA A 35 7.22 3.88 2.22
C ALA A 35 6.59 2.69 1.50
N LEU A 36 6.53 1.52 2.15
CA LEU A 36 5.91 0.32 1.59
C LEU A 36 4.39 0.52 1.38
N THR A 37 3.70 1.14 2.33
CA THR A 37 2.27 1.46 2.21
C THR A 37 2.00 2.38 1.04
N LEU A 38 2.80 3.43 0.87
CA LEU A 38 2.69 4.37 -0.24
C LEU A 38 3.02 3.71 -1.58
N HIS A 39 4.05 2.85 -1.61
CA HIS A 39 4.42 2.10 -2.80
C HIS A 39 3.26 1.21 -3.28
N VAL A 40 2.70 0.38 -2.39
CA VAL A 40 1.53 -0.46 -2.72
C VAL A 40 0.38 0.41 -3.22
N ARG A 41 -0.01 1.45 -2.48
CA ARG A 41 -1.13 2.31 -2.88
C ARG A 41 -0.92 2.92 -4.28
N THR A 42 0.31 3.32 -4.59
CA THR A 42 0.67 3.87 -5.92
C THR A 42 0.50 2.82 -7.01
N VAL A 43 1.02 1.61 -6.82
CA VAL A 43 0.88 0.50 -7.78
C VAL A 43 -0.60 0.16 -8.01
N LEU A 44 -1.40 0.10 -6.95
CA LEU A 44 -2.82 -0.21 -7.07
C LEU A 44 -3.60 0.89 -7.82
N ILE A 45 -3.29 2.17 -7.57
CA ILE A 45 -3.92 3.30 -8.30
C ILE A 45 -3.59 3.23 -9.78
N ASP A 46 -2.32 2.99 -10.12
CA ASP A 46 -1.85 2.90 -11.49
C ASP A 46 -2.54 1.74 -12.23
N ALA A 47 -2.54 0.55 -11.63
CA ALA A 47 -3.20 -0.62 -12.18
C ALA A 47 -4.72 -0.42 -12.37
N ALA A 48 -5.40 0.19 -11.39
CA ALA A 48 -6.84 0.46 -11.48
C ALA A 48 -7.16 1.49 -12.57
N ALA A 49 -6.34 2.54 -12.70
CA ALA A 49 -6.52 3.55 -13.76
C ALA A 49 -6.30 2.94 -15.15
N GLU A 50 -5.26 2.13 -15.31
CA GLU A 50 -4.96 1.46 -16.57
C GLU A 50 -6.02 0.41 -16.94
N GLY A 51 -6.52 -0.37 -15.98
CA GLY A 51 -7.62 -1.30 -16.21
C GLY A 51 -8.94 -0.61 -16.54
N ALA A 52 -9.22 0.53 -15.91
CA ALA A 52 -10.39 1.34 -16.27
C ALA A 52 -10.29 1.84 -17.71
N ARG A 53 -9.12 2.36 -18.13
CA ARG A 53 -8.88 2.76 -19.52
C ARG A 53 -9.04 1.59 -20.48
N PHE A 54 -8.47 0.44 -20.14
CA PHE A 54 -8.57 -0.74 -20.97
C PHE A 54 -10.01 -1.24 -21.13
N GLY A 55 -10.80 -1.24 -20.05
CA GLY A 55 -12.21 -1.61 -20.10
C GLY A 55 -13.09 -0.61 -20.85
N ALA A 56 -12.64 0.64 -20.95
CA ALA A 56 -13.38 1.73 -21.60
C ALA A 56 -13.16 1.85 -23.11
N LEU A 57 -12.20 1.09 -23.67
CA LEU A 57 -11.95 1.07 -25.12
C LEU A 57 -13.12 0.45 -25.89
N HIS A 58 -13.43 1.01 -27.05
CA HIS A 58 -14.38 0.44 -28.00
C HIS A 58 -14.08 -1.04 -28.32
N GLY A 59 -15.06 -1.92 -28.08
CA GLY A 59 -14.92 -3.37 -28.26
C GLY A 59 -14.26 -4.11 -27.08
N SER A 60 -13.90 -3.41 -26.02
CA SER A 60 -13.50 -4.00 -24.74
C SER A 60 -14.71 -4.31 -23.85
N SER A 61 -14.46 -4.76 -22.62
CA SER A 61 -15.48 -4.99 -21.61
C SER A 61 -14.98 -4.63 -20.22
N ILE A 62 -15.91 -4.38 -19.29
CA ILE A 62 -15.59 -4.18 -17.87
C ILE A 62 -14.81 -5.36 -17.29
N THR A 63 -15.16 -6.59 -17.67
CA THR A 63 -14.46 -7.82 -17.25
C THR A 63 -13.02 -7.81 -17.74
N ALA A 64 -12.78 -7.40 -18.99
CA ALA A 64 -11.43 -7.30 -19.52
C ALA A 64 -10.59 -6.23 -18.78
N GLY A 65 -11.21 -5.13 -18.36
CA GLY A 65 -10.57 -4.12 -17.49
C GLY A 65 -10.23 -4.67 -16.10
N GLN A 66 -11.12 -5.46 -15.49
CA GLN A 66 -10.88 -6.16 -14.22
C GLN A 66 -9.70 -7.15 -14.33
N GLU A 67 -9.72 -8.02 -15.34
CA GLU A 67 -8.66 -9.01 -15.58
C GLU A 67 -7.32 -8.33 -15.84
N ARG A 68 -7.32 -7.25 -16.63
CA ARG A 68 -6.13 -6.45 -16.90
C ARG A 68 -5.56 -5.84 -15.62
N THR A 69 -6.42 -5.29 -14.77
CA THR A 69 -6.01 -4.72 -13.47
C THR A 69 -5.36 -5.79 -12.59
N ALA A 70 -6.00 -6.94 -12.45
CA ALA A 70 -5.47 -8.05 -11.65
C ALA A 70 -4.10 -8.50 -12.17
N ALA A 71 -3.94 -8.64 -13.49
CA ALA A 71 -2.67 -9.01 -14.11
C ALA A 71 -1.55 -7.97 -13.89
N LEU A 72 -1.88 -6.67 -13.91
CA LEU A 72 -0.91 -5.60 -13.64
C LEU A 72 -0.47 -5.58 -12.17
N ILE A 73 -1.41 -5.84 -11.24
CA ILE A 73 -1.10 -5.98 -9.81
C ILE A 73 -0.19 -7.18 -9.59
N ASP A 74 -0.55 -8.36 -10.13
CA ASP A 74 0.23 -9.60 -9.99
C ASP A 74 1.64 -9.52 -10.58
N ALA A 75 1.86 -8.64 -11.56
CA ALA A 75 3.18 -8.41 -12.14
C ALA A 75 4.15 -7.71 -11.17
N THR A 76 3.64 -7.01 -10.14
CA THR A 76 4.44 -6.15 -9.25
C THR A 76 4.32 -6.53 -7.78
N LEU A 77 3.15 -7.01 -7.35
CA LEU A 77 2.81 -7.31 -5.97
C LEU A 77 2.45 -8.80 -5.80
N PRO A 78 2.51 -9.35 -4.57
CA PRO A 78 2.01 -10.69 -4.30
C PRO A 78 0.54 -10.85 -4.67
N SER A 79 0.14 -12.08 -5.05
CA SER A 79 -1.23 -12.37 -5.51
C SER A 79 -2.34 -12.02 -4.53
N ALA A 80 -2.03 -11.91 -3.23
CA ALA A 80 -2.97 -11.44 -2.21
C ALA A 80 -3.53 -10.03 -2.50
N TYR A 81 -2.80 -9.19 -3.24
CA TYR A 81 -3.21 -7.83 -3.58
C TYR A 81 -4.16 -7.75 -4.79
N ALA A 82 -4.26 -8.81 -5.60
CA ALA A 82 -5.12 -8.88 -6.77
C ALA A 82 -6.45 -9.62 -6.53
N GLN A 83 -6.70 -10.11 -5.30
CA GLN A 83 -7.85 -10.97 -5.00
C GLN A 83 -9.20 -10.25 -5.03
N GLN A 84 -9.22 -8.94 -4.73
CA GLN A 84 -10.46 -8.16 -4.69
C GLN A 84 -10.38 -6.98 -5.66
N VAL A 85 -10.58 -7.29 -6.95
CA VAL A 85 -10.71 -6.32 -8.03
C VAL A 85 -12.12 -6.44 -8.61
N THR A 86 -12.82 -5.33 -8.73
CA THR A 86 -14.12 -5.26 -9.39
C THR A 86 -14.12 -4.15 -10.43
N ALA A 87 -14.86 -4.35 -11.52
CA ALA A 87 -15.08 -3.33 -12.52
C ALA A 87 -16.59 -3.15 -12.76
N GLU A 88 -17.00 -1.91 -12.96
CA GLU A 88 -18.40 -1.55 -13.20
C GLU A 88 -18.50 -0.37 -14.18
N LEU A 89 -19.65 -0.31 -14.87
CA LEU A 89 -20.05 0.90 -15.58
C LEU A 89 -20.62 1.89 -14.57
N GLY A 90 -20.19 3.13 -14.68
CA GLY A 90 -20.73 4.25 -13.94
C GLY A 90 -21.03 5.42 -14.87
N SER A 91 -21.54 6.50 -14.30
CA SER A 91 -21.67 7.77 -15.00
C SER A 91 -21.29 8.90 -14.06
N ALA A 92 -20.62 9.92 -14.60
CA ALA A 92 -20.40 11.19 -13.93
C ALA A 92 -20.73 12.32 -14.91
N ASP A 93 -21.52 13.29 -14.45
CA ASP A 93 -21.91 14.47 -15.24
C ASP A 93 -22.48 14.13 -16.64
N GLY A 94 -23.21 13.01 -16.75
CA GLY A 94 -23.83 12.55 -18.00
C GLY A 94 -22.88 11.82 -18.96
N VAL A 95 -21.62 11.62 -18.57
CA VAL A 95 -20.62 10.85 -19.34
C VAL A 95 -20.56 9.43 -18.79
N GLU A 96 -20.54 8.43 -19.68
CA GLU A 96 -20.37 7.02 -19.31
C GLU A 96 -18.90 6.75 -18.97
N LEU A 97 -18.66 6.07 -17.85
CA LEU A 97 -17.34 5.78 -17.32
C LEU A 97 -17.21 4.30 -17.00
N VAL A 98 -16.03 3.75 -17.19
CA VAL A 98 -15.62 2.49 -16.54
C VAL A 98 -14.92 2.83 -15.23
N GLN A 99 -15.33 2.19 -14.15
CA GLN A 99 -14.70 2.30 -12.83
C GLN A 99 -14.12 0.94 -12.44
N VAL A 100 -12.89 0.95 -11.94
CA VAL A 100 -12.25 -0.23 -11.38
C VAL A 100 -11.93 0.03 -9.92
N HIS A 101 -12.43 -0.82 -9.03
CA HIS A 101 -12.18 -0.75 -7.59
C HIS A 101 -11.27 -1.89 -7.16
N VAL A 102 -10.27 -1.56 -6.34
CA VAL A 102 -9.32 -2.53 -5.79
C VAL A 102 -9.29 -2.40 -4.27
N SER A 103 -9.47 -3.53 -3.59
CA SER A 103 -9.35 -3.67 -2.14
C SER A 103 -8.21 -4.62 -1.81
N ALA A 104 -7.24 -4.17 -1.03
CA ALA A 104 -6.06 -4.96 -0.72
C ALA A 104 -5.60 -4.75 0.73
N PRO A 105 -4.89 -5.71 1.33
CA PRO A 105 -4.38 -5.56 2.69
C PRO A 105 -3.35 -4.42 2.76
N VAL A 106 -3.30 -3.72 3.90
CA VAL A 106 -2.17 -2.82 4.20
C VAL A 106 -0.91 -3.67 4.39
N PRO A 107 0.21 -3.35 3.72
CA PRO A 107 1.45 -4.08 3.94
C PRO A 107 1.96 -3.80 5.35
N VAL A 108 2.28 -4.82 6.14
CA VAL A 108 2.75 -4.65 7.53
C VAL A 108 4.10 -5.34 7.76
N ILE A 109 4.98 -4.67 8.51
CA ILE A 109 6.26 -5.23 8.98
C ILE A 109 6.07 -5.76 10.40
N GLY A 110 6.11 -7.09 10.59
CA GLY A 110 6.02 -7.76 11.89
C GLY A 110 4.59 -8.05 12.38
N LEU A 111 4.46 -8.41 13.67
CA LEU A 111 3.21 -8.87 14.29
C LEU A 111 2.30 -7.74 14.84
N LEU A 112 2.74 -6.49 14.80
CA LEU A 112 2.07 -5.34 15.44
C LEU A 112 1.54 -4.30 14.42
N GLY A 113 1.28 -4.72 13.18
CA GLY A 113 0.76 -3.82 12.15
C GLY A 113 -0.76 -3.63 12.25
N PRO A 114 -1.32 -2.44 11.95
CA PRO A 114 -2.76 -2.26 11.87
C PRO A 114 -3.33 -3.16 10.77
N SER A 115 -4.32 -3.99 11.11
CA SER A 115 -5.11 -4.74 10.14
C SER A 115 -6.00 -3.77 9.37
N GLY A 116 -5.43 -3.14 8.36
CA GLY A 116 -6.13 -2.19 7.50
C GLY A 116 -6.32 -2.73 6.10
N VAL A 117 -7.24 -2.11 5.37
CA VAL A 117 -7.47 -2.34 3.95
C VAL A 117 -7.18 -1.04 3.21
N ILE A 118 -6.45 -1.14 2.10
CA ILE A 118 -6.27 -0.07 1.12
C ILE A 118 -7.36 -0.23 0.07
N SER A 119 -8.18 0.80 -0.12
CA SER A 119 -9.16 0.88 -1.20
C SER A 119 -8.76 1.98 -2.19
N VAL A 120 -8.75 1.65 -3.48
CA VAL A 120 -8.45 2.59 -4.56
C VAL A 120 -9.44 2.40 -5.71
N THR A 121 -9.70 3.48 -6.44
CA THR A 121 -10.60 3.48 -7.59
C THR A 121 -9.92 4.15 -8.78
N GLY A 122 -9.85 3.45 -9.91
CA GLY A 122 -9.51 4.00 -11.22
C GLY A 122 -10.77 4.31 -12.02
N ARG A 123 -10.73 5.37 -12.84
CA ARG A 123 -11.86 5.76 -13.70
C ARG A 123 -11.37 6.16 -15.08
N ALA A 124 -12.12 5.80 -16.11
CA ALA A 124 -11.89 6.22 -17.49
C ALA A 124 -13.22 6.45 -18.21
N VAL A 125 -13.24 7.37 -19.17
CA VAL A 125 -14.42 7.64 -20.01
C VAL A 125 -14.56 6.54 -21.04
N ALA A 126 -15.77 6.00 -21.18
CA ALA A 126 -16.10 5.06 -22.24
C ALA A 126 -16.08 5.78 -23.60
N GLU A 127 -15.19 5.33 -24.49
CA GLU A 127 -15.00 5.89 -25.85
C GLU A 127 -15.36 4.88 -26.93
#